data_AF-H0WHD9-F1
#
_entry.id   AF-H0WHD9-F1
#
_cell.length_a   1.000
_cell.length_b   1.000
_cell.length_c   1.000
_cell.angle_alpha   90.00
_cell.angle_beta   90.00
_cell.angle_gamma   90.00
#
_symmetry.space_group_name_H-M   'P 1'
#
loop_
_entity.id
_entity.type
_entity.pdbx_description
1 polymer ?
#
loop_
_entity_poly.entity_id
_entity_poly.type
_entity_poly.pdbx_seq_one_letter_code
_entity_poly.pdbx_strand_id
1 'polypeptide(L)'
;MCTGKCARCLGLSLIPLSLVCIVANALLLVPNGETTWTRDHLSLQVWLMAGFIGGGLMVLCPGIAAVRAGGKGCCGAGCCGNRCRMLRSVFSSAFGVLGAIYCLSVSGAGLRIGPQCFMNGEWDYHFKETSGAYLLNRTQWDLCKEPPHVVPWNVTLFSVLVAASCLEIVLCGIQLVNATIGVFCGDCGRKEGTPH
;
A
#
# COMPACT_ATOMS: atom_id res chain seq x y z
N MET A 1 20.78 -0.57 21.28
CA MET A 1 20.58 -1.77 20.42
C MET A 1 19.10 -2.18 20.41
N CYS A 2 18.21 -1.45 19.70
CA CYS A 2 16.79 -1.82 19.55
C CYS A 2 16.24 -1.62 18.12
N THR A 3 16.98 -0.95 17.24
CA THR A 3 16.51 -0.56 15.89
C THR A 3 16.39 -1.74 14.92
N GLY A 4 17.30 -2.71 14.96
CA GLY A 4 17.29 -3.85 14.04
C GLY A 4 16.11 -4.83 14.22
N LYS A 5 15.77 -5.19 15.46
CA LYS A 5 14.62 -6.07 15.75
C LYS A 5 13.29 -5.39 15.41
N CYS A 6 13.18 -4.08 15.68
CA CYS A 6 12.02 -3.27 15.33
C CYS A 6 11.85 -3.18 13.80
N ALA A 7 12.93 -2.88 13.06
CA ALA A 7 12.91 -2.84 11.59
C ALA A 7 12.48 -4.18 10.96
N ARG A 8 12.93 -5.32 11.53
CA ARG A 8 12.51 -6.64 11.08
C ARG A 8 11.01 -6.85 11.25
N CYS A 9 10.46 -6.49 12.41
CA CYS A 9 9.03 -6.61 12.68
C CYS A 9 8.20 -5.76 11.72
N LEU A 10 8.59 -4.49 11.53
CA LEU A 10 7.92 -3.58 10.60
C LEU A 10 7.97 -4.12 9.15
N GLY A 11 9.12 -4.65 8.72
CA GLY A 11 9.24 -5.28 7.40
C GLY A 11 8.36 -6.52 7.23
N LEU A 12 8.29 -7.38 8.26
CA LEU A 12 7.43 -8.57 8.26
C LEU A 12 5.94 -8.21 8.21
N SER A 13 5.54 -7.04 8.73
CA SER A 13 4.17 -6.54 8.62
C SER A 13 3.86 -5.89 7.27
N LEU A 14 4.83 -5.22 6.63
CA LEU A 14 4.64 -4.59 5.33
C LEU A 14 4.47 -5.59 4.18
N ILE A 15 5.18 -6.73 4.23
CA ILE A 15 5.09 -7.76 3.19
C ILE A 15 3.64 -8.26 2.99
N PRO A 16 2.93 -8.77 4.03
CA PRO A 16 1.55 -9.23 3.84
C PRO A 16 0.61 -8.10 3.44
N LEU A 17 0.80 -6.86 3.94
CA LEU A 17 0.01 -5.71 3.51
C LEU A 17 0.15 -5.46 2.00
N SER A 18 1.38 -5.44 1.48
CA SER A 18 1.63 -5.25 0.05
C SER A 18 1.04 -6.39 -0.81
N LEU A 19 1.06 -7.63 -0.31
CA LEU A 19 0.41 -8.76 -1.00
C LEU A 19 -1.11 -8.62 -1.01
N VAL A 20 -1.71 -8.14 0.08
CA VAL A 20 -3.14 -7.82 0.13
C VAL A 20 -3.47 -6.72 -0.89
N CYS A 21 -2.64 -5.69 -1.02
CA CYS A 21 -2.82 -4.64 -2.02
C CYS A 21 -2.78 -5.18 -3.46
N ILE A 22 -1.83 -6.09 -3.75
CA ILE A 22 -1.72 -6.76 -5.06
C ILE A 22 -2.97 -7.60 -5.35
N VAL A 23 -3.40 -8.44 -4.40
CA VAL A 23 -4.55 -9.33 -4.58
C VAL A 23 -5.85 -8.52 -4.71
N ALA A 24 -6.04 -7.49 -3.88
CA ALA A 24 -7.22 -6.64 -3.94
C ALA A 24 -7.32 -5.91 -5.28
N ASN A 25 -6.20 -5.40 -5.82
CA ASN A 25 -6.18 -4.78 -7.14
C ASN A 25 -6.43 -5.80 -8.26
N ALA A 26 -5.90 -7.02 -8.16
CA ALA A 26 -6.17 -8.08 -9.13
C ALA A 26 -7.66 -8.45 -9.17
N LEU A 27 -8.31 -8.53 -8.01
CA LEU A 27 -9.75 -8.76 -7.89
C LEU A 27 -10.59 -7.58 -8.42
N LEU A 28 -10.11 -6.34 -8.28
CA LEU A 28 -10.78 -5.17 -8.87
C LEU A 28 -10.80 -5.20 -10.40
N LEU A 29 -9.79 -5.81 -11.04
CA LEU A 29 -9.74 -5.95 -12.51
C LEU A 29 -10.79 -6.93 -13.05
N VAL A 30 -11.31 -7.83 -12.21
CA VAL A 30 -12.29 -8.84 -12.60
C VAL A 30 -13.56 -8.67 -11.75
N PRO A 31 -14.42 -7.70 -12.08
CA PRO A 31 -15.63 -7.44 -11.31
C PRO A 31 -16.51 -8.70 -11.28
N ASN A 32 -16.87 -9.15 -10.08
CA ASN A 32 -17.67 -10.35 -9.85
C ASN A 32 -17.05 -11.65 -10.42
N GLY A 33 -15.74 -11.68 -10.72
CA GLY A 33 -15.09 -12.86 -11.31
C GLY A 33 -15.41 -13.11 -12.79
N GLU A 34 -16.18 -12.21 -13.42
CA GLU A 34 -16.59 -12.32 -14.81
C GLU A 34 -15.75 -11.39 -15.70
N THR A 35 -15.18 -11.92 -16.78
CA THR A 35 -14.34 -11.15 -17.71
C THR A 35 -15.13 -10.43 -18.79
N THR A 36 -16.45 -10.61 -18.83
CA THR A 36 -17.35 -10.04 -19.85
C THR A 36 -17.34 -8.52 -19.87
N TRP A 37 -17.08 -7.89 -18.72
CA TRP A 37 -17.18 -6.43 -18.53
C TRP A 37 -15.83 -5.71 -18.47
N THR A 38 -14.73 -6.47 -18.45
CA THR A 38 -13.37 -5.95 -18.21
C THR A 38 -12.85 -5.09 -19.36
N ARG A 39 -13.38 -5.24 -20.59
CA ARG A 39 -12.91 -4.51 -21.78
C ARG A 39 -13.50 -3.11 -21.94
N ASP A 40 -14.78 -2.93 -21.61
CA ASP A 40 -15.53 -1.73 -22.04
C ASP A 40 -16.07 -0.87 -20.90
N HIS A 41 -16.19 -1.42 -19.67
CA HIS A 41 -16.86 -0.74 -18.55
C HIS A 41 -16.05 -0.74 -17.23
N LEU A 42 -14.72 -0.75 -17.35
CA LEU A 42 -13.85 -0.74 -16.17
C LEU A 42 -13.60 0.70 -15.68
N SER A 43 -13.68 0.88 -14.35
CA SER A 43 -13.43 2.17 -13.73
C SER A 43 -11.98 2.63 -13.94
N LEU A 44 -11.79 3.93 -14.24
CA LEU A 44 -10.46 4.51 -14.47
C LEU A 44 -9.53 4.32 -13.27
N GLN A 45 -10.07 4.34 -12.05
CA GLN A 45 -9.32 4.13 -10.82
C GLN A 45 -8.79 2.69 -10.69
N VAL A 46 -9.50 1.72 -11.24
CA VAL A 46 -9.03 0.32 -11.33
C VAL A 46 -7.91 0.21 -12.36
N TRP A 47 -8.04 0.92 -13.49
CA TRP A 47 -7.04 0.93 -14.56
C TRP A 47 -5.71 1.58 -14.15
N LEU A 48 -5.75 2.51 -13.20
CA LEU A 48 -4.55 3.10 -12.59
C LEU A 48 -3.73 2.09 -11.78
N MET A 49 -4.28 0.89 -11.49
CA MET A 49 -3.59 -0.22 -10.83
C MET A 49 -2.87 0.18 -9.54
N ALA A 50 -3.45 1.13 -8.78
CA ALA A 50 -2.77 1.78 -7.68
C ALA A 50 -2.46 0.83 -6.51
N GLY A 51 -3.28 -0.21 -6.31
CA GLY A 51 -2.97 -1.26 -5.33
C GLY A 51 -1.84 -2.18 -5.79
N PHE A 52 -1.70 -2.45 -7.08
CA PHE A 52 -0.62 -3.29 -7.61
C PHE A 52 0.72 -2.54 -7.65
N ILE A 53 0.74 -1.34 -8.21
CA ILE A 53 1.96 -0.55 -8.39
C ILE A 53 2.33 0.16 -7.08
N GLY A 54 1.40 0.92 -6.51
CA GLY A 54 1.62 1.74 -5.32
C GLY A 54 1.74 0.91 -4.05
N GLY A 55 0.62 0.38 -3.54
CA GLY A 55 0.62 -0.39 -2.28
C GLY A 55 1.32 -1.75 -2.39
N GLY A 56 1.39 -2.31 -3.60
CA GLY A 56 2.06 -3.57 -3.87
C GLY A 56 3.57 -3.40 -4.08
N LEU A 57 3.97 -3.13 -5.32
CA LEU A 57 5.37 -3.20 -5.74
C LEU A 57 6.27 -2.17 -5.04
N MET A 58 5.80 -0.92 -4.90
CA MET A 58 6.60 0.14 -4.28
C MET A 58 6.77 -0.02 -2.77
N VAL A 59 5.87 -0.72 -2.07
CA VAL A 59 5.95 -0.99 -0.63
C VAL A 59 6.59 -2.34 -0.30
N LEU A 60 6.44 -3.34 -1.17
CA LEU A 60 7.06 -4.66 -1.01
C LEU A 60 8.59 -4.58 -0.96
N CYS A 61 9.21 -3.78 -1.84
CA CYS A 61 10.65 -3.58 -1.87
C CYS A 61 11.22 -3.05 -0.52
N PRO A 62 10.67 -1.96 0.06
CA PRO A 62 10.98 -1.50 1.41
C PRO A 62 10.76 -2.57 2.49
N GLY A 63 9.66 -3.32 2.43
CA GLY A 63 9.37 -4.41 3.37
C GLY A 63 10.47 -5.48 3.39
N ILE A 64 10.85 -5.98 2.22
CA ILE A 64 11.94 -6.98 2.08
C ILE A 64 13.28 -6.40 2.54
N ALA A 65 13.58 -5.14 2.19
CA ALA A 65 14.79 -4.47 2.61
C ALA A 65 14.87 -4.35 4.14
N ALA A 66 13.77 -3.98 4.80
CA ALA A 66 13.66 -3.87 6.25
C ALA A 66 13.84 -5.21 6.97
N VAL A 67 13.25 -6.30 6.45
CA VAL A 67 13.46 -7.66 7.00
C VAL A 67 14.93 -8.07 6.93
N ARG A 68 15.60 -7.82 5.80
CA ARG A 68 17.02 -8.15 5.61
C ARG A 68 17.93 -7.30 6.49
N ALA A 69 17.62 -6.01 6.65
CA ALA A 69 18.37 -5.10 7.50
C ALA A 69 18.27 -5.45 9.01
N GLY A 70 17.17 -6.06 9.44
CA GLY A 70 16.94 -6.45 10.83
C GLY A 70 17.41 -7.86 11.23
N GLY A 71 18.03 -8.63 10.30
CA GLY A 71 18.63 -9.94 10.58
C GLY A 71 20.10 -9.86 11.02
N LYS A 72 20.67 -10.99 11.50
CA LYS A 72 22.13 -11.17 11.72
C LYS A 72 22.87 -11.32 10.37
N GLY A 73 22.69 -10.39 9.43
CA GLY A 73 23.31 -10.46 8.11
C GLY A 73 24.81 -10.14 8.14
N CYS A 74 25.62 -10.97 7.47
CA CYS A 74 27.08 -10.93 7.34
C CYS A 74 27.68 -9.76 6.55
N CYS A 75 27.03 -8.59 6.47
CA CYS A 75 27.56 -7.48 5.67
C CYS A 75 28.03 -6.31 6.54
N GLY A 76 29.34 -6.07 6.51
CA GLY A 76 30.00 -4.80 6.83
C GLY A 76 30.11 -4.48 8.32
N ALA A 77 31.09 -5.08 9.00
CA ALA A 77 31.67 -4.47 10.17
C ALA A 77 32.42 -3.19 9.75
N GLY A 78 31.96 -2.01 10.18
CA GLY A 78 32.62 -0.73 9.92
C GLY A 78 31.69 0.47 9.73
N CYS A 79 32.22 1.68 9.99
CA CYS A 79 31.47 2.95 9.99
C CYS A 79 30.90 3.35 8.61
N CYS A 80 31.68 3.16 7.53
CA CYS A 80 31.28 3.57 6.18
C CYS A 80 30.20 2.66 5.58
N GLY A 81 30.26 1.35 5.87
CA GLY A 81 29.27 0.37 5.42
C GLY A 81 27.90 0.51 6.11
N ASN A 82 27.89 1.00 7.35
CA ASN A 82 26.65 1.25 8.09
C ASN A 82 25.88 2.47 7.54
N ARG A 83 26.59 3.55 7.19
CA ARG A 83 25.97 4.80 6.70
C ARG A 83 25.39 4.67 5.30
N CYS A 84 26.11 4.06 4.34
CA CYS A 84 25.58 3.78 3.00
C CYS A 84 24.37 2.83 3.03
N ARG A 85 24.37 1.85 3.95
CA ARG A 85 23.23 0.94 4.15
C ARG A 85 22.00 1.65 4.72
N MET A 86 22.20 2.53 5.70
CA MET A 86 21.13 3.32 6.30
C MET A 86 20.52 4.32 5.29
N LEU A 87 21.35 5.02 4.50
CA LEU A 87 20.86 5.92 3.44
C LEU A 87 20.01 5.19 2.40
N ARG A 88 20.44 4.00 1.95
CA ARG A 88 19.65 3.17 1.05
C ARG A 88 18.29 2.76 1.67
N SER A 89 18.25 2.51 2.98
CA SER A 89 17.00 2.26 3.69
C SER A 89 16.08 3.49 3.71
N VAL A 90 16.62 4.69 3.92
CA VAL A 90 15.86 5.96 3.89
C VAL A 90 15.20 6.15 2.52
N PHE A 91 15.97 6.06 1.44
CA PHE A 91 15.41 6.18 0.09
C PHE A 91 14.36 5.11 -0.20
N SER A 92 14.62 3.86 0.19
CA SER A 92 13.66 2.78 0.03
C SER A 92 12.35 3.08 0.77
N SER A 93 12.40 3.41 2.06
CA SER A 93 11.20 3.72 2.84
C SER A 93 10.45 4.94 2.31
N ALA A 94 11.15 5.95 1.78
CA ALA A 94 10.53 7.10 1.12
C ALA A 94 9.73 6.70 -0.13
N PHE A 95 10.27 5.83 -0.98
CA PHE A 95 9.54 5.25 -2.10
C PHE A 95 8.30 4.46 -1.64
N GLY A 96 8.42 3.72 -0.54
CA GLY A 96 7.27 3.04 0.08
C GLY A 96 6.16 4.00 0.50
N VAL A 97 6.51 5.11 1.16
CA VAL A 97 5.54 6.15 1.56
C VAL A 97 4.86 6.76 0.32
N LEU A 98 5.62 7.10 -0.73
CA LEU A 98 5.06 7.64 -1.97
C LEU A 98 4.11 6.65 -2.65
N GLY A 99 4.47 5.38 -2.71
CA GLY A 99 3.63 4.31 -3.26
C GLY A 99 2.32 4.14 -2.47
N ALA A 100 2.40 4.16 -1.14
CA ALA A 100 1.23 4.05 -0.28
C ALA A 100 0.32 5.29 -0.38
N ILE A 101 0.86 6.50 -0.48
CA ILE A 101 0.08 7.73 -0.75
C ILE A 101 -0.62 7.66 -2.11
N TYR A 102 0.08 7.16 -3.13
CA TYR A 102 -0.52 6.94 -4.45
C TYR A 102 -1.69 5.96 -4.37
N CYS A 103 -1.50 4.82 -3.70
CA CYS A 103 -2.55 3.84 -3.46
C CYS A 103 -3.75 4.45 -2.71
N LEU A 104 -3.51 5.19 -1.63
CA LEU A 104 -4.54 5.83 -0.82
C LEU A 104 -5.36 6.85 -1.62
N SER A 105 -4.69 7.70 -2.41
CA SER A 105 -5.37 8.74 -3.19
C SER A 105 -6.27 8.16 -4.28
N VAL A 106 -5.78 7.18 -5.03
CA VAL A 106 -6.56 6.53 -6.10
C VAL A 106 -7.69 5.68 -5.52
N SER A 107 -7.42 4.89 -4.47
CA SER A 107 -8.47 4.05 -3.85
C SER A 107 -9.54 4.89 -3.15
N GLY A 108 -9.16 5.99 -2.49
CA GLY A 108 -10.10 6.95 -1.91
C GLY A 108 -10.94 7.66 -2.98
N ALA A 109 -10.34 8.05 -4.10
CA ALA A 109 -11.09 8.59 -5.24
C ALA A 109 -12.04 7.56 -5.84
N GLY A 110 -11.62 6.30 -5.98
CA GLY A 110 -12.45 5.20 -6.44
C GLY A 110 -13.65 4.96 -5.52
N LEU A 111 -13.45 5.03 -4.21
CA LEU A 111 -14.53 4.91 -3.23
C LEU A 111 -15.50 6.11 -3.30
N ARG A 112 -15.01 7.32 -3.55
CA ARG A 112 -15.87 8.51 -3.69
C ARG A 112 -16.71 8.49 -4.97
N ILE A 113 -16.10 8.10 -6.09
CA ILE A 113 -16.73 8.14 -7.42
C ILE A 113 -17.66 6.94 -7.61
N GLY A 114 -17.28 5.78 -7.06
CA GLY A 114 -18.01 4.52 -7.22
C GLY A 114 -17.72 3.81 -8.54
N PRO A 115 -18.23 2.58 -8.71
CA PRO A 115 -18.05 1.83 -9.94
C PRO A 115 -18.91 2.40 -11.07
N GLN A 116 -18.49 2.15 -12.31
CA GLN A 116 -19.36 2.31 -13.46
C GLN A 116 -20.36 1.16 -13.48
N CYS A 117 -21.64 1.47 -13.65
CA CYS A 117 -22.69 0.45 -13.71
C CYS A 117 -23.83 0.88 -14.63
N PHE A 118 -24.62 -0.10 -15.06
CA PHE A 118 -25.81 0.13 -15.84
C PHE A 118 -27.00 0.47 -14.94
N MET A 119 -27.53 1.67 -15.12
CA MET A 119 -28.72 2.16 -14.43
C MET A 119 -29.60 2.91 -15.43
N ASN A 120 -30.92 2.65 -15.39
CA ASN A 120 -31.93 3.34 -16.22
C ASN A 120 -31.65 3.41 -17.73
N GLY A 121 -30.90 2.45 -18.30
CA GLY A 121 -30.64 2.41 -19.74
C GLY A 121 -29.26 2.95 -20.16
N GLU A 122 -28.46 3.47 -19.22
CA GLU A 122 -27.16 4.09 -19.51
C GLU A 122 -26.04 3.58 -18.59
N TRP A 123 -24.83 3.46 -19.15
CA TRP A 123 -23.60 3.09 -18.46
C TRP A 123 -22.84 4.34 -18.03
N ASP A 124 -22.90 4.69 -16.74
CA ASP A 124 -22.20 5.86 -16.22
C ASP A 124 -21.81 5.71 -14.74
N TYR A 125 -21.06 6.68 -14.22
CA TYR A 125 -20.70 6.83 -12.82
C TYR A 125 -21.81 7.52 -12.04
N HIS A 126 -22.94 6.82 -11.86
CA HIS A 126 -24.14 7.33 -11.20
C HIS A 126 -23.88 7.81 -9.76
N PHE A 127 -22.85 7.30 -9.08
CA PHE A 127 -22.52 7.68 -7.71
C PHE A 127 -21.58 8.90 -7.59
N LYS A 128 -21.00 9.38 -8.69
CA LYS A 128 -20.03 10.49 -8.66
C LYS A 128 -20.58 11.76 -8.02
N GLU A 129 -21.82 12.10 -8.35
CA GLU A 129 -22.51 13.30 -7.83
C GLU A 129 -22.96 13.13 -6.37
N THR A 130 -23.09 11.89 -5.88
CA THR A 130 -23.50 11.63 -4.48
C THR A 130 -22.40 11.93 -3.46
N SER A 131 -21.18 12.28 -3.89
CA SER A 131 -20.03 12.57 -3.04
C SER A 131 -19.75 11.52 -1.96
N GLY A 132 -20.06 10.25 -2.24
CA GLY A 132 -19.86 9.13 -1.31
C GLY A 132 -21.04 8.82 -0.38
N ALA A 133 -22.21 9.47 -0.52
CA ALA A 133 -23.40 9.15 0.27
C ALA A 133 -23.84 7.68 0.14
N TYR A 134 -23.59 7.06 -1.01
CA TYR A 134 -23.88 5.64 -1.26
C TYR A 134 -23.09 4.67 -0.37
N LEU A 135 -21.97 5.10 0.22
CA LEU A 135 -21.20 4.27 1.15
C LEU A 135 -21.95 4.01 2.46
N LEU A 136 -22.80 4.96 2.87
CA LEU A 136 -23.62 4.86 4.07
C LEU A 136 -25.00 4.26 3.76
N ASN A 137 -25.56 4.58 2.59
CA ASN A 137 -26.88 4.13 2.17
C ASN A 137 -26.79 2.85 1.30
N ARG A 138 -26.84 1.70 1.97
CA ARG A 138 -26.83 0.37 1.34
C ARG A 138 -27.96 0.16 0.32
N THR A 139 -29.10 0.82 0.51
CA THR A 139 -30.25 0.75 -0.44
C THR A 139 -29.91 1.27 -1.82
N GLN A 140 -28.89 2.11 -1.96
CA GLN A 140 -28.43 2.63 -3.25
C GLN A 140 -27.63 1.60 -4.05
N TRP A 141 -27.18 0.51 -3.42
CA TRP A 141 -26.36 -0.50 -4.09
C TRP A 141 -27.18 -1.35 -5.06
N ASP A 142 -28.48 -1.52 -4.78
CA ASP A 142 -29.42 -2.28 -5.60
C ASP A 142 -29.88 -1.49 -6.86
N LEU A 143 -29.49 -0.22 -6.99
CA LEU A 143 -29.81 0.61 -8.15
C LEU A 143 -29.00 0.21 -9.40
N CYS A 144 -27.79 -0.33 -9.20
CA CYS A 144 -26.97 -0.86 -10.28
C CYS A 144 -27.49 -2.26 -10.67
N LYS A 145 -28.00 -2.38 -11.90
CA LYS A 145 -28.51 -3.67 -12.40
C LYS A 145 -27.37 -4.58 -12.87
N GLU A 146 -26.43 -4.01 -13.61
CA GLU A 146 -25.29 -4.73 -14.18
C GLU A 146 -24.00 -3.93 -13.98
N PRO A 147 -22.86 -4.57 -13.66
CA PRO A 147 -22.71 -5.98 -13.27
C PRO A 147 -23.35 -6.28 -11.88
N PRO A 148 -23.82 -7.51 -11.64
CA PRO A 148 -24.39 -7.87 -10.34
C PRO A 148 -23.35 -7.74 -9.24
N HIS A 149 -23.76 -7.20 -8.08
CA HIS A 149 -22.90 -7.00 -6.90
C HIS A 149 -21.63 -6.16 -7.13
N VAL A 150 -21.58 -5.35 -8.20
CA VAL A 150 -20.41 -4.52 -8.52
C VAL A 150 -20.11 -3.47 -7.44
N VAL A 151 -21.16 -2.90 -6.83
CA VAL A 151 -21.07 -1.87 -5.80
C VAL A 151 -20.41 -2.41 -4.53
N PRO A 152 -20.95 -3.46 -3.87
CA PRO A 152 -20.28 -4.04 -2.70
C PRO A 152 -18.87 -4.56 -3.02
N TRP A 153 -18.65 -5.13 -4.21
CA TRP A 153 -17.32 -5.59 -4.64
C TRP A 153 -16.29 -4.45 -4.67
N ASN A 154 -16.61 -3.34 -5.34
CA ASN A 154 -15.71 -2.20 -5.43
C ASN A 154 -15.53 -1.52 -4.06
N VAL A 155 -16.62 -1.31 -3.32
CA VAL A 155 -16.57 -0.68 -2.00
C VAL A 155 -15.69 -1.47 -1.05
N THR A 156 -15.83 -2.80 -1.01
CA THR A 156 -15.04 -3.65 -0.11
C THR A 156 -13.56 -3.63 -0.48
N LEU A 157 -13.21 -3.85 -1.75
CA LEU A 157 -11.81 -3.90 -2.20
C LEU A 157 -11.12 -2.55 -2.09
N PHE A 158 -11.77 -1.45 -2.49
CA PHE A 158 -11.19 -0.11 -2.30
C PHE A 158 -11.05 0.26 -0.81
N SER A 159 -12.00 -0.16 0.05
CA SER A 159 -11.86 0.06 1.49
C SER A 159 -10.66 -0.71 2.08
N VAL A 160 -10.42 -1.94 1.63
CA VAL A 160 -9.23 -2.72 2.01
C VAL A 160 -7.96 -2.01 1.56
N LEU A 161 -7.91 -1.49 0.32
CA LEU A 161 -6.77 -0.73 -0.19
C LEU A 161 -6.51 0.56 0.61
N VAL A 162 -7.56 1.30 0.98
CA VAL A 162 -7.46 2.50 1.84
C VAL A 162 -6.91 2.12 3.21
N ALA A 163 -7.46 1.09 3.86
CA ALA A 163 -6.99 0.66 5.17
C ALA A 163 -5.53 0.17 5.14
N ALA A 164 -5.18 -0.66 4.15
CA ALA A 164 -3.84 -1.16 3.97
C ALA A 164 -2.84 -0.03 3.69
N SER A 165 -3.14 0.87 2.77
CA SER A 165 -2.26 2.01 2.45
C SER A 165 -2.08 2.98 3.64
N CYS A 166 -3.10 3.22 4.45
CA CYS A 166 -2.95 3.96 5.71
C CYS A 166 -1.95 3.28 6.66
N LEU A 167 -2.04 1.96 6.83
CA LEU A 167 -1.10 1.20 7.64
C LEU A 167 0.32 1.22 7.05
N GLU A 168 0.44 1.10 5.73
CA GLU A 168 1.72 1.18 5.02
C GLU A 168 2.39 2.55 5.20
N ILE A 169 1.63 3.65 5.12
CA ILE A 169 2.15 5.01 5.38
C ILE A 169 2.70 5.10 6.81
N VAL A 170 1.97 4.60 7.80
CA VAL A 170 2.40 4.62 9.21
C VAL A 170 3.67 3.77 9.39
N LEU A 171 3.67 2.52 8.90
CA LEU A 171 4.80 1.61 9.07
C LEU A 171 6.05 2.08 8.31
N CYS A 172 5.92 2.50 7.05
CA CYS A 172 7.02 3.06 6.27
C CYS A 172 7.49 4.40 6.86
N GLY A 173 6.60 5.22 7.41
CA GLY A 173 6.92 6.46 8.10
C GLY A 173 7.76 6.22 9.36
N ILE A 174 7.38 5.24 10.18
CA ILE A 174 8.17 4.83 11.36
C ILE A 174 9.56 4.32 10.91
N GLN A 175 9.63 3.51 9.86
CA GLN A 175 10.92 3.05 9.31
C GLN A 175 11.78 4.22 8.81
N LEU A 176 11.17 5.19 8.14
CA LEU A 176 11.85 6.37 7.61
C LEU A 176 12.45 7.20 8.75
N VAL A 177 11.68 7.48 9.81
CA VAL A 177 12.16 8.21 10.99
C VAL A 177 13.27 7.44 11.71
N ASN A 178 13.11 6.13 11.90
CA ASN A 178 14.15 5.31 12.53
C ASN A 178 15.44 5.25 11.70
N ALA A 179 15.32 5.20 10.38
CA ALA A 179 16.45 5.19 9.46
C ALA A 179 17.17 6.55 9.47
N THR A 180 16.44 7.67 9.47
CA THR A 180 17.05 9.01 9.52
C THR A 180 17.76 9.25 10.85
N ILE A 181 17.15 8.91 11.99
CA ILE A 181 17.82 8.97 13.31
C ILE A 181 19.08 8.09 13.30
N GLY A 182 19.03 6.90 12.68
CA GLY A 182 20.20 6.04 12.53
C GLY A 182 21.32 6.65 11.67
N VAL A 183 21.01 7.50 10.70
CA VAL A 183 21.99 8.23 9.88
C VAL A 183 22.62 9.38 10.67
N PHE A 184 21.82 10.17 11.40
CA PHE A 184 22.27 11.38 12.11
C PHE A 184 22.89 11.11 13.49
N CYS A 185 22.34 10.17 14.27
CA CYS A 185 22.80 9.81 15.61
C CYS A 185 23.72 8.58 15.62
N GLY A 186 24.00 7.99 14.46
CA GLY A 186 24.93 6.87 14.29
C GLY A 186 26.38 7.34 14.39
N ASP A 187 26.79 7.79 15.58
CA ASP A 187 28.18 8.17 15.84
C ASP A 187 29.06 6.92 15.90
N CYS A 188 30.13 6.90 15.11
CA CYS A 188 31.07 5.77 15.06
C CYS A 188 32.09 5.84 16.19
N GLY A 189 31.60 6.01 17.42
CA GLY A 189 32.41 6.27 18.61
C GLY A 189 32.03 5.38 19.78
N ARG A 190 32.29 4.07 19.69
CA ARG A 190 32.74 3.21 20.80
C ARG A 190 32.98 1.79 20.28
N LYS A 191 34.24 1.48 19.99
CA LYS A 191 34.73 0.13 20.22
C LYS A 191 34.74 -0.04 21.74
N GLU A 192 33.72 -0.68 22.29
CA GLU A 192 33.91 -1.37 23.57
C GLU A 192 34.85 -2.53 23.25
N GLY A 193 36.13 -2.31 23.53
CA GLY A 193 37.10 -3.39 23.61
C GLY A 193 36.62 -4.35 24.69
N THR A 194 36.29 -5.56 24.27
CA THR A 194 36.27 -6.73 25.14
C THR A 194 37.61 -6.82 25.88
N PRO A 195 37.65 -6.76 27.22
CA PRO A 195 38.73 -7.40 27.95
C PRO A 195 38.49 -8.91 27.86
N HIS A 196 39.58 -9.62 27.62
CA HIS A 196 39.68 -11.09 27.68
C HIS A 196 39.16 -11.66 29.00
#